data_AF-A0A0L7QTA8-F1
#
_entry.id   AF-A0A0L7QTA8-F1
#
_cell.length_a   1.000
_cell.length_b   1.000
_cell.length_c   1.000
_cell.angle_alpha   90.00
_cell.angle_beta   90.00
_cell.angle_gamma   90.00
#
_symmetry.space_group_name_H-M   'P 1'
#
loop_
_entity.id
_entity.type
_entity.pdbx_description
1 polymer ?
#
loop_
_entity_poly.entity_id
_entity_poly.type
_entity_poly.pdbx_seq_one_letter_code
_entity_poly.pdbx_strand_id
1 'polypeptide(L)'
;MYYFEYLIKLGFAQIRLRTTLNRLHKHGPYKKKKKEKSPLDGKPFAKGVVLKTVIRKPKKPNSANRKCVIVRLSTGKEMTAYVPGEGHNLQEHQIVLCRVGKLQDTPGVKIKCVRGKYDLPHVVKKLT
;
A
#
# COMPACT_ATOMS: atom_id res chain seq x y z
N MET A 1 39.75 28.99 36.92
CA MET A 1 39.62 27.52 36.74
C MET A 1 38.20 27.07 36.35
N TYR A 2 37.14 27.65 36.94
CA TYR A 2 35.74 27.23 36.69
C TYR A 2 35.19 27.51 35.28
N TYR A 3 35.66 28.54 34.58
CA TYR A 3 35.23 28.83 33.20
C TYR A 3 35.84 27.90 32.14
N PHE A 4 37.03 27.36 32.40
CA PHE A 4 37.72 26.45 31.47
C PHE A 4 37.03 25.08 31.44
N GLU A 5 36.65 24.55 32.61
CA GLU A 5 35.83 23.35 32.77
C GLU A 5 34.44 23.46 32.13
N TYR A 6 33.79 24.64 32.19
CA TYR A 6 32.46 24.86 31.63
C TYR A 6 32.46 24.88 30.10
N LEU A 7 33.52 25.46 29.50
CA LEU A 7 33.72 25.50 28.04
C LEU A 7 33.97 24.09 27.47
N ILE A 8 34.70 23.26 28.23
CA ILE A 8 34.99 21.87 27.90
C ILE A 8 33.70 21.03 27.92
N LYS A 9 32.84 21.19 28.94
CA LYS A 9 31.54 20.49 29.01
C LYS A 9 30.57 20.89 27.89
N LEU A 10 30.58 22.14 27.44
CA LEU A 10 29.82 22.62 26.28
C LEU A 10 30.33 22.03 24.96
N GLY A 11 31.64 21.85 24.81
CA GLY A 11 32.26 21.25 23.62
C GLY A 11 31.97 19.75 23.45
N PHE A 12 31.88 18.99 24.55
CA PHE A 12 31.65 17.55 24.49
C PHE A 12 30.22 17.14 24.10
N ALA A 13 29.21 17.99 24.36
CA ALA A 13 27.84 17.75 23.90
C ALA A 13 27.71 17.76 22.37
N GLN A 14 28.62 18.46 21.68
CA GLN A 14 28.63 18.62 20.22
C GLN A 14 29.23 17.41 19.48
N ILE A 15 30.04 16.59 20.17
CA ILE A 15 30.78 15.47 19.57
C ILE A 15 29.89 14.26 19.29
N ARG A 16 28.79 14.09 20.02
CA ARG A 16 27.91 12.90 19.93
C ARG A 16 27.16 12.77 18.59
N LEU A 17 27.12 13.82 17.75
CA LEU A 17 26.35 13.84 16.50
C LEU A 17 27.14 14.17 15.22
N ARG A 18 28.47 14.40 15.28
CA ARG A 18 29.31 14.67 14.07
C ARG A 18 28.63 15.56 13.00
N THR A 19 27.94 16.61 13.42
CA THR A 19 27.42 17.64 12.50
C THR A 19 27.79 19.00 13.07
N THR A 20 28.71 19.69 12.39
CA THR A 20 29.10 21.06 12.77
C THR A 20 27.90 21.99 12.64
N LEU A 21 27.87 23.10 13.39
CA LEU A 21 26.83 24.13 13.26
C LEU A 21 26.72 24.63 11.80
N ASN A 22 27.86 24.77 11.11
CA ASN A 22 27.92 25.11 9.68
C ASN A 22 27.22 24.08 8.79
N ARG A 23 27.28 22.78 9.13
CA ARG A 23 26.61 21.71 8.38
C ARG A 23 25.09 21.76 8.56
N LEU A 24 24.61 22.06 9.76
CA LEU A 24 23.18 22.25 10.03
C LEU A 24 22.65 23.54 9.37
N HIS A 25 23.42 24.63 9.38
CA HIS A 25 23.06 25.86 8.67
C HIS A 25 22.96 25.64 7.15
N LYS A 26 23.91 24.90 6.55
CA LYS A 26 23.96 24.66 5.10
C LYS A 26 22.88 23.68 4.60
N HIS A 27 22.53 22.67 5.38
CA HIS A 27 21.61 21.60 4.94
C HIS A 27 20.23 21.63 5.62
N GLY A 28 20.06 22.47 6.65
CA GLY A 28 18.83 22.58 7.41
C GLY A 28 18.52 21.33 8.26
N PRO A 29 17.38 21.34 8.97
CA PRO A 29 16.94 20.21 9.76
C PRO A 29 16.61 19.00 8.87
N TYR A 30 16.84 17.79 9.39
CA TYR A 30 16.54 16.56 8.67
C TYR A 30 15.04 16.42 8.37
N LYS A 31 14.68 16.41 7.08
CA LYS A 31 13.31 16.16 6.61
C LYS A 31 13.13 14.67 6.33
N LYS A 32 12.24 14.01 7.07
CA LYS A 32 11.86 12.60 6.81
C LYS A 32 11.20 12.48 5.43
N LYS A 33 11.76 11.68 4.53
CA LYS A 33 11.13 11.36 3.24
C LYS A 33 9.86 10.54 3.48
N LYS A 34 8.69 11.02 3.01
CA LYS A 34 7.44 10.24 3.03
C LYS A 34 7.49 9.19 1.92
N LYS A 35 7.29 7.92 2.25
CA LYS A 35 7.07 6.87 1.24
C LYS A 35 5.66 7.01 0.69
N GLU A 36 5.51 6.95 -0.64
CA GLU A 36 4.19 6.87 -1.27
C GLU A 36 3.53 5.54 -0.91
N LYS A 37 2.41 5.61 -0.20
CA LYS A 37 1.70 4.41 0.31
C LYS A 37 0.55 3.97 -0.59
N SER A 38 0.19 4.77 -1.60
CA SER A 38 -1.00 4.53 -2.42
C SER A 38 -0.69 3.62 -3.61
N PRO A 39 -1.33 2.45 -3.73
CA PRO A 39 -1.18 1.60 -4.91
C PRO A 39 -1.81 2.18 -6.19
N LEU A 40 -2.68 3.19 -6.06
CA LEU A 40 -3.42 3.83 -7.17
C LEU A 40 -2.97 5.28 -7.41
N ASP A 41 -1.72 5.63 -7.12
CA ASP A 41 -1.17 6.98 -7.39
C ASP A 41 -2.01 8.13 -6.79
N GLY A 42 -2.42 7.97 -5.53
CA GLY A 42 -3.26 8.94 -4.80
C GLY A 42 -4.76 8.87 -5.10
N LYS A 43 -5.20 8.10 -6.12
CA LYS A 43 -6.62 8.00 -6.49
C LYS A 43 -7.39 7.06 -5.54
N PRO A 44 -8.64 7.38 -5.17
CA PRO A 44 -9.45 6.52 -4.31
C PRO A 44 -9.91 5.25 -5.04
N PHE A 45 -10.25 5.39 -6.33
CA PHE A 45 -10.70 4.32 -7.20
C PHE A 45 -9.97 4.35 -8.54
N ALA A 46 -9.88 3.19 -9.19
CA ALA A 46 -9.36 3.06 -10.53
C ALA A 46 -10.19 2.04 -11.32
N LYS A 47 -10.52 2.37 -12.57
CA LYS A 47 -11.08 1.42 -13.53
C LYS A 47 -9.97 0.49 -14.01
N GLY A 48 -10.29 -0.80 -14.16
CA GLY A 48 -9.37 -1.79 -14.72
C GLY A 48 -10.09 -2.85 -15.53
N VAL A 49 -9.34 -3.49 -16.43
CA VAL A 49 -9.77 -4.63 -17.24
C VAL A 49 -9.14 -5.89 -16.65
N VAL A 50 -9.94 -6.94 -16.49
CA VAL A 50 -9.47 -8.24 -15.98
C VAL A 50 -8.64 -8.94 -17.06
N LEU A 51 -7.42 -9.32 -16.71
CA LEU A 51 -6.54 -10.13 -17.56
C LEU A 51 -6.76 -11.61 -17.31
N LYS A 52 -6.80 -12.02 -16.04
CA LYS A 52 -7.07 -13.43 -15.65
C LYS A 52 -7.56 -13.56 -14.22
N THR A 53 -8.35 -14.58 -13.97
CA THR A 53 -8.78 -14.99 -12.62
C THR A 53 -7.72 -15.87 -11.98
N VAL A 54 -7.31 -15.55 -10.74
CA VAL A 54 -6.26 -16.29 -10.02
C VAL A 54 -6.65 -16.57 -8.57
N ILE A 55 -6.31 -17.75 -8.09
CA ILE A 55 -6.48 -18.10 -6.67
C ILE A 55 -5.14 -17.87 -5.96
N ARG A 56 -5.14 -17.06 -4.89
CA ARG A 56 -3.96 -16.82 -4.06
C ARG A 56 -4.13 -17.46 -2.69
N LYS A 57 -3.11 -18.15 -2.21
CA LYS A 57 -3.05 -18.70 -0.86
C LYS A 57 -2.63 -17.60 0.13
N PRO A 58 -3.24 -17.53 1.33
CA PRO A 58 -2.80 -16.64 2.40
C PRO A 58 -1.45 -17.07 2.97
N LYS A 59 -0.80 -16.18 3.72
CA LYS A 59 0.35 -16.53 4.56
C LYS A 59 -0.10 -17.39 5.75
N LYS A 60 0.77 -18.29 6.21
CA LYS A 60 0.62 -18.99 7.51
C LYS A 60 0.43 -17.92 8.61
N PRO A 61 -0.49 -18.05 9.58
CA PRO A 61 -1.20 -19.25 10.08
C PRO A 61 -2.48 -19.63 9.33
N ASN A 62 -2.97 -18.79 8.43
CA ASN A 62 -4.26 -18.98 7.80
C ASN A 62 -4.15 -19.94 6.60
N SER A 63 -5.21 -20.71 6.35
CA SER A 63 -5.34 -21.58 5.17
C SER A 63 -6.70 -21.32 4.50
N ALA A 64 -6.67 -20.88 3.24
CA ALA A 64 -7.88 -20.62 2.45
C ALA A 64 -7.51 -20.40 0.97
N ASN A 65 -8.53 -20.38 0.10
CA ASN A 65 -8.39 -19.92 -1.28
C ASN A 65 -8.97 -18.51 -1.41
N ARG A 66 -8.11 -17.50 -1.59
CA ARG A 66 -8.57 -16.12 -1.84
C ARG A 66 -8.79 -15.95 -3.35
N LYS A 67 -10.04 -15.64 -3.71
CA LYS A 67 -10.46 -15.33 -5.08
C LYS A 67 -9.92 -13.96 -5.47
N CYS A 68 -8.97 -13.94 -6.39
CA CYS A 68 -8.32 -12.74 -6.88
C CYS A 68 -8.39 -12.66 -8.40
N VAL A 69 -8.14 -11.48 -8.94
CA VAL A 69 -8.04 -11.22 -10.38
C VAL A 69 -6.80 -10.40 -10.65
N ILE A 70 -6.12 -10.66 -11.75
CA ILE A 70 -5.10 -9.76 -12.27
C ILE A 70 -5.81 -8.74 -13.15
N VAL A 71 -5.62 -7.46 -12.85
CA VAL A 71 -6.26 -6.35 -13.54
C VAL A 71 -5.21 -5.44 -14.13
N ARG A 72 -5.43 -5.00 -15.36
CA ARG A 72 -4.72 -3.87 -15.96
C ARG A 72 -5.51 -2.60 -15.67
N LEU A 73 -4.93 -1.73 -14.85
CA LEU A 73 -5.55 -0.45 -14.48
C LEU A 73 -5.50 0.52 -15.65
N SER A 74 -6.38 1.53 -15.63
CA SER A 74 -6.34 2.67 -16.54
C SER A 74 -5.00 3.42 -16.56
N THR A 75 -4.20 3.33 -15.49
CA THR A 75 -2.83 3.87 -15.43
C THR A 75 -1.81 3.00 -16.17
N GLY A 76 -2.22 1.89 -16.78
CA GLY A 76 -1.36 0.91 -17.46
C GLY A 76 -0.71 -0.11 -16.52
N LYS A 77 -0.75 0.11 -15.20
CA LYS A 77 -0.17 -0.80 -14.20
C LYS A 77 -0.98 -2.08 -14.08
N GLU A 78 -0.28 -3.21 -14.05
CA GLU A 78 -0.88 -4.51 -13.74
C GLU A 78 -0.79 -4.79 -12.25
N MET A 79 -1.93 -5.16 -11.65
CA MET A 79 -2.03 -5.40 -10.23
C MET A 79 -2.93 -6.59 -9.93
N THR A 80 -2.67 -7.29 -8.82
CA THR A 80 -3.61 -8.31 -8.31
C THR A 80 -4.64 -7.65 -7.40
N ALA A 81 -5.91 -7.80 -7.73
CA ALA A 81 -7.04 -7.33 -6.93
C ALA A 81 -7.80 -8.48 -6.29
N TYR A 82 -8.23 -8.29 -5.04
CA TYR A 82 -9.08 -9.22 -4.33
C TYR A 82 -10.56 -9.00 -4.66
N VAL A 83 -11.31 -10.08 -4.91
CA VAL A 83 -12.75 -10.03 -5.12
C VAL A 83 -13.46 -10.32 -3.79
N PRO A 84 -14.16 -9.33 -3.19
CA PRO A 84 -14.83 -9.53 -1.91
C PRO A 84 -16.14 -10.33 -2.05
N GLY A 85 -16.52 -11.01 -0.97
CA GLY A 85 -17.76 -11.80 -0.88
C GLY A 85 -17.65 -13.22 -1.42
N GLU A 86 -18.79 -13.90 -1.48
CA GLU A 86 -18.91 -15.27 -1.99
C GLU A 86 -19.29 -15.27 -3.47
N GLY A 87 -18.65 -16.14 -4.26
CA GLY A 87 -18.93 -16.33 -5.69
C GLY A 87 -18.61 -15.11 -6.57
N HIS A 88 -18.07 -15.32 -7.77
CA HIS A 88 -18.00 -14.26 -8.77
C HIS A 88 -17.99 -14.89 -10.16
N ASN A 89 -18.53 -14.16 -11.14
CA ASN A 89 -18.57 -14.58 -12.55
C ASN A 89 -17.62 -13.71 -13.39
N LEU A 90 -16.46 -13.33 -12.83
CA LEU A 90 -15.52 -12.50 -13.61
C LEU A 90 -14.81 -13.36 -14.64
N GLN A 91 -14.75 -12.86 -15.86
CA GLN A 91 -14.01 -13.44 -16.97
C GLN A 91 -12.94 -12.46 -17.46
N GLU A 92 -12.10 -12.93 -18.37
CA GLU A 92 -11.13 -12.06 -19.05
C GLU A 92 -11.85 -10.95 -19.83
N HIS A 93 -11.19 -9.80 -19.99
CA HIS A 93 -11.70 -8.58 -20.63
C HIS A 93 -12.86 -7.85 -19.95
N GLN A 94 -13.44 -8.41 -18.88
CA GLN A 94 -14.45 -7.71 -18.11
C GLN A 94 -13.86 -6.51 -17.35
N ILE A 95 -14.72 -5.52 -17.14
CA ILE A 95 -14.39 -4.24 -16.53
C ILE A 95 -14.78 -4.28 -15.06
N VAL A 96 -13.86 -3.84 -14.21
CA VAL A 96 -14.07 -3.74 -12.77
C VAL A 96 -13.63 -2.39 -12.23
N LEU A 97 -14.28 -1.97 -11.15
CA LEU A 97 -13.84 -0.84 -10.34
C LEU A 97 -13.00 -1.36 -9.19
N CYS A 98 -11.76 -0.89 -9.08
CA CYS A 98 -10.87 -1.23 -7.98
C CYS A 98 -10.76 -0.06 -7.00
N ARG A 99 -10.62 -0.38 -5.71
CA ARG A 99 -10.32 0.57 -4.64
C ARG A 99 -9.06 0.16 -3.89
N VAL A 100 -8.45 1.14 -3.22
CA VAL A 100 -7.34 0.87 -2.30
C VAL A 100 -7.86 0.01 -1.14
N GLY A 101 -7.16 -1.09 -0.86
CA GLY A 101 -7.54 -2.00 0.22
C GLY A 101 -6.59 -3.17 0.32
N LYS A 102 -5.68 -3.13 1.29
CA LYS A 102 -4.77 -4.26 1.54
C LYS A 102 -5.55 -5.47 2.03
N LEU A 103 -5.26 -6.63 1.45
CA LEU A 103 -5.67 -7.91 2.03
C LEU A 103 -4.60 -8.31 3.06
N GLN A 104 -5.01 -8.47 4.32
CA GLN A 104 -4.05 -8.65 5.43
C GLN A 104 -3.29 -9.99 5.33
N ASP A 105 -3.98 -11.03 4.87
CA ASP A 105 -3.44 -12.38 4.83
C ASP A 105 -2.56 -12.66 3.62
N THR A 106 -2.91 -12.10 2.46
CA THR A 106 -2.20 -12.40 1.21
C THR A 106 -1.21 -11.27 0.89
N PRO A 107 0.11 -11.55 0.96
CA PRO A 107 1.11 -10.55 0.57
C PRO A 107 0.95 -10.19 -0.92
N GLY A 108 1.24 -8.93 -1.25
CA GLY A 108 1.17 -8.42 -2.63
C GLY A 108 -0.22 -7.94 -3.07
N VAL A 109 -1.30 -8.32 -2.40
CA VAL A 109 -2.66 -7.87 -2.76
C VAL A 109 -3.01 -6.58 -2.02
N LYS A 110 -2.88 -5.45 -2.72
CA LYS A 110 -3.04 -4.09 -2.16
C LYS A 110 -4.35 -3.40 -2.56
N ILE A 111 -5.09 -3.97 -3.51
CA ILE A 111 -6.34 -3.41 -4.04
C ILE A 111 -7.47 -4.44 -3.96
N LYS A 112 -8.71 -3.95 -3.88
CA LYS A 112 -9.93 -4.76 -3.85
C LYS A 112 -10.89 -4.31 -4.94
N CYS A 113 -11.63 -5.24 -5.55
CA CYS A 113 -12.72 -4.89 -6.43
C CYS A 113 -13.92 -4.36 -5.62
N VAL A 114 -14.68 -3.45 -6.21
CA VAL A 114 -15.92 -2.89 -5.65
C VAL A 114 -17.09 -3.68 -6.24
N ARG A 115 -17.95 -4.21 -5.36
CA ARG A 115 -19.20 -4.91 -5.74
C ARG A 115 -20.28 -3.92 -6.14
N GLY A 116 -21.14 -4.34 -7.06
CA GLY A 116 -22.27 -3.53 -7.53
C GLY A 116 -21.92 -2.50 -8.59
N LYS A 117 -20.77 -2.65 -9.28
CA LYS A 117 -20.34 -1.73 -10.33
C LYS A 117 -19.68 -2.47 -11.49
N TYR A 118 -19.96 -2.01 -12.72
CA TYR A 118 -19.53 -2.65 -13.96
C TYR A 118 -19.93 -4.13 -13.96
N ASP A 119 -19.04 -5.02 -14.36
CA ASP A 119 -19.32 -6.44 -14.55
C ASP A 119 -19.25 -7.26 -13.24
N LEU A 120 -19.02 -6.59 -12.10
CA LEU A 120 -19.04 -7.23 -10.77
C LEU A 120 -20.37 -6.93 -10.05
N PRO A 121 -21.40 -7.80 -10.16
CA PRO A 121 -22.67 -7.61 -9.49
C PRO A 121 -22.56 -7.79 -7.96
N HIS A 122 -23.63 -7.38 -7.27
CA HIS A 122 -23.82 -7.65 -5.85
C HIS A 122 -23.82 -9.16 -5.56
N VAL A 123 -23.49 -9.53 -4.32
CA VAL A 123 -23.53 -10.94 -3.90
C VAL A 123 -25.00 -11.36 -3.81
N VAL A 124 -25.32 -12.53 -4.38
CA VAL A 124 -26.67 -13.11 -4.31
C VAL A 124 -26.97 -13.48 -2.86
N LYS A 125 -28.11 -13.02 -2.34
CA LYS A 125 -28.59 -13.42 -1.02
C LYS A 125 -29.04 -14.88 -1.10
N LYS A 126 -28.58 -15.71 -0.17
CA LYS A 126 -29.16 -17.05 0.01
C LYS A 126 -30.49 -16.85 0.73
N LEU A 127 -31.58 -17.31 0.11
CA LEU A 127 -32.86 -17.47 0.79
C LEU A 127 -32.66 -18.66 1.73
N THR A 128 -32.34 -18.37 2.98
CA THR A 128 -32.41 -19.33 4.09
C THR A 128 -33.83 -19.40 4.60
#